data_AF-A0AA87Z718-F1
#
_entry.id   AF-A0AA87Z718-F1
#
_cell.length_a   1.000
_cell.length_b   1.000
_cell.length_c   1.000
_cell.angle_alpha   90.00
_cell.angle_beta   90.00
_cell.angle_gamma   90.00
#
_symmetry.space_group_name_H-M   'P 1'
#
loop_
_entity.id
_entity.type
_entity.pdbx_description
1 polymer ?
#
loop_
_entity_poly.entity_id
_entity_poly.type
_entity_poly.pdbx_seq_one_letter_code
_entity_poly.pdbx_strand_id
1 'polypeptide(L)'
;MRGRNSHGNYTNPCLSMHQPWASLLVYGIKRVEGRSWPSPIRDVESKGGYCRRLWIHAASKVPDEATIKAMEDFYREIYAVNGITDVKFPEHYPVSRLLGCVEVVGCLEREELAGWEMVPEGVRLEAQTDFCWLCEQPQKLLIPFEMRGYQGVYNLEKKIYDSAVRGLRPVEGPLPVKFPLPDPGDRFSLKPGSIAAHFPKSTGSEVQTSSNLDAAIAGARAAATQFSKKDQNSQTTQNSKPDSIRTRQMTRKLTEEDETVSPDLGKSFDKVGLTSDKEERVNQTMHEGSSSDVQPPSADSRPRSGAPSKIFAAALKGLTRS
;
A
#
# COMPACT_ATOMS: atom_id res chain seq x y z
N MET A 1 -7.07 -9.80 27.71
CA MET A 1 -5.68 -9.91 27.18
C MET A 1 -5.44 -8.72 26.27
N ARG A 2 -4.56 -7.79 26.66
CA ARG A 2 -4.25 -6.59 25.87
C ARG A 2 -3.51 -7.01 24.60
N GLY A 3 -4.00 -6.56 23.44
CA GLY A 3 -3.41 -6.80 22.14
C GLY A 3 -1.96 -6.32 22.12
N ARG A 4 -1.06 -7.24 21.81
CA ARG A 4 0.37 -7.01 21.63
C ARG A 4 0.50 -6.05 20.43
N ASN A 5 0.94 -4.81 20.67
CA ASN A 5 1.29 -3.87 19.61
C ASN A 5 2.35 -4.51 18.71
N SER A 6 1.91 -5.09 17.60
CA SER A 6 2.79 -5.63 16.56
C SER A 6 3.34 -4.45 15.77
N HIS A 7 4.34 -3.75 16.32
CA HIS A 7 5.25 -2.96 15.52
C HIS A 7 5.98 -3.95 14.59
N GLY A 8 5.41 -4.18 13.40
CA GLY A 8 6.02 -5.04 12.41
C GLY A 8 7.38 -4.46 12.03
N ASN A 9 8.43 -5.28 12.08
CA ASN A 9 9.75 -4.89 11.56
C ASN A 9 9.66 -4.75 10.04
N TYR A 10 9.17 -3.60 9.57
CA TYR A 10 9.13 -3.27 8.17
C TYR A 10 10.52 -2.86 7.72
N THR A 11 11.04 -3.50 6.68
CA THR A 11 12.33 -3.13 6.06
C THR A 11 12.07 -2.44 4.73
N ASN A 12 11.13 -2.97 3.96
CA ASN A 12 10.67 -2.44 2.68
C ASN A 12 9.15 -2.50 2.63
N PRO A 13 8.45 -1.67 3.42
CA PRO A 13 7.00 -1.76 3.54
C PRO A 13 6.33 -1.45 2.20
N CYS A 14 5.32 -2.26 1.88
CA CYS A 14 4.49 -2.17 0.70
C CYS A 14 3.02 -2.22 1.12
N LEU A 15 2.21 -1.40 0.45
CA LEU A 15 0.77 -1.36 0.62
C LEU A 15 0.11 -1.72 -0.70
N SER A 16 -0.78 -2.72 -0.66
CA SER A 16 -1.69 -2.97 -1.77
C SER A 16 -2.89 -2.02 -1.66
N MET A 17 -3.23 -1.35 -2.75
CA MET A 17 -4.40 -0.48 -2.81
C MET A 17 -5.14 -0.64 -4.14
N HIS A 18 -6.46 -0.43 -4.11
CA HIS A 18 -7.28 -0.56 -5.30
C HIS A 18 -6.98 0.57 -6.30
N GLN A 19 -7.20 0.28 -7.58
CA GLN A 19 -7.26 1.33 -8.58
C GLN A 19 -8.60 2.08 -8.52
N PRO A 20 -8.63 3.37 -8.89
CA PRO A 20 -7.54 4.18 -9.45
C PRO A 20 -6.58 4.78 -8.41
N TRP A 21 -6.86 4.67 -7.11
CA TRP A 21 -6.09 5.33 -6.05
C TRP A 21 -4.59 4.99 -6.07
N ALA A 22 -4.22 3.75 -6.43
CA ALA A 22 -2.82 3.34 -6.53
C ALA A 22 -2.02 4.18 -7.54
N SER A 23 -2.53 4.29 -8.76
CA SER A 23 -1.88 5.11 -9.78
C SER A 23 -1.94 6.59 -9.41
N LEU A 24 -3.07 7.09 -8.92
CA LEU A 24 -3.21 8.51 -8.56
C LEU A 24 -2.19 8.93 -7.49
N LEU A 25 -1.88 8.04 -6.53
CA LEU A 25 -0.88 8.29 -5.49
C LEU A 25 0.54 8.32 -6.06
N VAL A 26 0.91 7.32 -6.86
CA VAL A 26 2.25 7.22 -7.46
C VAL A 26 2.49 8.28 -8.55
N TYR A 27 1.42 8.81 -9.15
CA TYR A 27 1.49 9.94 -10.08
C TYR A 27 1.49 11.31 -9.37
N GLY A 28 1.45 11.35 -8.04
CA GLY A 28 1.47 12.60 -7.27
C GLY A 28 0.20 13.43 -7.37
N ILE A 29 -0.91 12.83 -7.82
CA ILE A 29 -2.22 13.48 -7.90
C ILE A 29 -2.92 13.36 -6.55
N LYS A 30 -2.94 12.15 -5.97
CA LYS A 30 -3.37 11.88 -4.59
C LYS A 30 -2.20 12.12 -3.64
N ARG A 31 -2.45 12.87 -2.57
CA ARG A 31 -1.41 13.30 -1.60
C ARG A 31 -1.65 12.71 -0.21
N VAL A 32 -2.85 12.20 0.05
CA VAL A 32 -3.25 11.64 1.34
C VAL A 32 -3.77 10.23 1.13
N GLU A 33 -3.16 9.24 1.75
CA GLU A 33 -3.71 7.88 1.79
C GLU A 33 -4.66 7.70 2.98
N GLY A 34 -5.87 7.23 2.71
CA GLY A 34 -6.93 7.14 3.70
C GLY A 34 -7.12 5.73 4.25
N ARG A 35 -7.12 5.57 5.58
CA ARG A 35 -7.29 4.27 6.25
C ARG A 35 -8.16 4.38 7.51
N SER A 36 -8.75 3.27 7.92
CA SER A 36 -9.45 3.13 9.21
C SER A 36 -8.49 2.88 10.39
N TRP A 37 -7.18 2.93 10.14
CA TRP A 37 -6.15 2.62 11.12
C TRP A 37 -4.91 3.50 10.86
N PRO A 38 -4.14 3.85 11.92
CA PRO A 38 -3.00 4.76 11.79
C PRO A 38 -1.84 4.13 11.04
N SER A 39 -1.00 4.96 10.40
CA SER A 39 0.18 4.46 9.69
C SER A 39 1.09 3.63 10.61
N PRO A 40 1.42 2.38 10.24
CA PRO A 40 2.35 1.55 11.00
C PRO A 40 3.80 1.89 10.64
N ILE A 41 4.00 2.72 9.61
CA ILE A 41 5.29 3.17 9.09
C ILE A 41 5.70 4.36 9.94
N ARG A 42 6.13 4.02 11.15
CA ARG A 42 6.83 4.90 12.08
C ARG A 42 8.12 4.15 12.41
N ASP A 43 9.24 4.85 12.42
CA ASP A 43 10.50 4.31 12.93
C ASP A 43 11.06 3.09 12.17
N VAL A 44 10.98 3.05 10.83
CA VAL A 44 11.75 2.07 10.06
C VAL A 44 13.21 2.50 10.03
N GLU A 45 13.96 2.09 11.04
CA GLU A 45 15.42 2.22 11.06
C GLU A 45 16.01 1.32 9.97
N SER A 46 16.60 1.97 8.97
CA SER A 46 17.35 1.33 7.90
C SER A 46 18.84 1.53 8.16
N LYS A 47 19.70 0.65 7.64
CA LYS A 47 21.15 0.87 7.66
C LYS A 47 21.46 2.18 6.91
N GLY A 48 21.66 3.26 7.64
CA GLY A 48 21.87 4.62 7.10
C GLY A 48 20.82 5.68 7.48
N GLY A 49 19.80 5.35 8.29
CA GLY A 49 18.82 6.32 8.80
C GLY A 49 17.37 5.83 8.76
N TYR A 50 16.41 6.71 9.05
CA TYR A 50 14.98 6.38 9.00
C TYR A 50 14.44 6.38 7.57
N CYS A 51 13.85 5.28 7.13
CA CYS A 51 13.21 5.16 5.82
C CYS A 51 11.70 5.37 5.94
N ARG A 52 11.18 6.39 5.24
CA ARG A 52 9.73 6.67 5.17
C ARG A 52 9.08 6.11 3.92
N ARG A 53 9.84 5.36 3.12
CA ARG A 53 9.38 4.84 1.85
C ARG A 53 8.29 3.80 2.06
N LEU A 54 7.16 4.02 1.42
CA LEU A 54 6.10 3.05 1.26
C LEU A 54 5.98 2.69 -0.22
N TRP A 55 6.20 1.42 -0.53
CA TRP A 55 5.95 0.87 -1.86
C TRP A 55 4.44 0.73 -2.11
N ILE A 56 4.03 1.02 -3.34
CA ILE A 56 2.63 0.99 -3.74
C ILE A 56 2.41 -0.10 -4.78
N HIS A 57 1.60 -1.08 -4.39
CA HIS A 57 1.11 -2.15 -5.26
C HIS A 57 -0.35 -1.89 -5.63
N ALA A 58 -0.68 -2.01 -6.91
CA ALA A 58 -2.05 -2.00 -7.38
C ALA A 58 -2.68 -3.38 -7.18
N ALA A 59 -3.77 -3.44 -6.41
CA ALA A 59 -4.54 -4.65 -6.19
C ALA A 59 -5.11 -5.24 -7.49
N SER A 60 -5.58 -6.49 -7.44
CA SER A 60 -5.97 -7.26 -8.63
C SER A 60 -7.35 -6.90 -9.21
N LYS A 61 -8.24 -6.27 -8.43
CA LYS A 61 -9.56 -5.90 -8.92
C LYS A 61 -9.45 -4.76 -9.93
N VAL A 62 -9.94 -5.01 -11.15
CA VAL A 62 -10.06 -4.02 -12.21
C VAL A 62 -11.05 -2.92 -11.79
N PRO A 63 -10.67 -1.64 -11.89
CA PRO A 63 -11.57 -0.53 -11.61
C PRO A 63 -12.62 -0.41 -12.72
N ASP A 64 -13.86 -0.14 -12.35
CA ASP A 64 -14.92 0.24 -13.28
C ASP A 64 -14.70 1.67 -13.82
N GLU A 65 -15.12 1.92 -15.06
CA GLU A 65 -14.99 3.24 -15.69
C GLU A 65 -15.70 4.34 -14.89
N ALA A 66 -16.85 4.05 -14.29
CA ALA A 66 -17.58 5.01 -13.47
C ALA A 66 -16.77 5.44 -12.25
N THR A 67 -16.06 4.51 -11.61
CA THR A 67 -15.14 4.80 -10.50
C THR A 67 -13.91 5.57 -10.93
N ILE A 68 -13.30 5.23 -12.07
CA ILE A 68 -12.20 6.02 -12.62
C ILE A 68 -12.67 7.45 -12.82
N LYS A 69 -13.79 7.64 -13.54
CA LYS A 69 -14.35 8.95 -13.82
C LYS A 69 -14.69 9.72 -12.54
N ALA A 70 -15.35 9.09 -11.57
CA ALA A 70 -15.70 9.74 -10.30
C ALA A 70 -14.46 10.23 -9.53
N MET A 71 -13.38 9.44 -9.55
CA MET A 71 -12.14 9.84 -8.89
C MET A 71 -11.37 10.91 -9.67
N GLU A 72 -11.35 10.85 -11.01
CA GLU A 72 -10.75 11.90 -11.84
C GLU A 72 -11.50 13.23 -11.71
N ASP A 73 -12.84 13.20 -11.72
CA ASP A 73 -13.69 14.37 -11.47
C ASP A 73 -13.43 14.94 -10.07
N PHE A 74 -13.36 14.08 -9.04
CA PHE A 74 -12.99 14.50 -7.68
C PHE A 74 -11.66 15.22 -7.63
N TYR A 75 -10.60 14.66 -8.19
CA TYR A 75 -9.31 15.34 -8.19
C TYR A 75 -9.35 16.63 -9.01
N ARG A 76 -10.03 16.64 -10.15
CA ARG A 76 -10.17 17.86 -10.97
C ARG A 76 -10.81 19.00 -10.19
N GLU A 77 -11.88 18.73 -9.45
CA GLU A 77 -12.57 19.74 -8.63
C GLU A 77 -11.72 20.21 -7.45
N ILE A 78 -11.08 19.32 -6.67
CA ILE A 78 -10.27 19.76 -5.52
C ILE A 78 -9.01 20.54 -5.95
N TYR A 79 -8.44 20.23 -7.12
CA TYR A 79 -7.34 21.02 -7.68
C TYR A 79 -7.82 22.38 -8.21
N ALA A 80 -9.03 22.46 -8.76
CA ALA A 80 -9.63 23.70 -9.24
C ALA A 80 -9.86 24.71 -8.10
N VAL A 81 -10.16 24.25 -6.87
CA VAL A 81 -10.22 25.11 -5.68
C VAL A 81 -8.90 25.81 -5.39
N ASN A 82 -7.76 25.22 -5.78
CA ASN A 82 -6.44 25.85 -5.72
C ASN A 82 -6.03 26.52 -7.04
N GLY A 83 -6.96 26.72 -7.99
CA GLY A 83 -6.70 27.38 -9.27
C GLY A 83 -6.05 26.49 -10.34
N ILE A 84 -5.97 25.18 -10.13
CA ILE A 84 -5.33 24.24 -11.04
C ILE A 84 -6.39 23.49 -11.84
N THR A 85 -6.44 23.73 -13.15
CA THR A 85 -7.47 23.16 -14.04
C THR A 85 -6.94 22.11 -15.02
N ASP A 86 -5.65 22.16 -15.37
CA ASP A 86 -5.00 21.20 -16.29
C ASP A 86 -4.35 20.01 -15.55
N VAL A 87 -5.17 19.24 -14.82
CA VAL A 87 -4.70 18.01 -14.19
C VAL A 87 -4.62 16.90 -15.25
N LYS A 88 -3.42 16.35 -15.44
CA LYS A 88 -3.15 15.22 -16.35
C LYS A 88 -3.24 13.90 -15.61
N PHE A 89 -4.24 13.10 -15.96
CA PHE A 89 -4.48 11.78 -15.37
C PHE A 89 -3.70 10.67 -16.10
N PRO A 90 -3.37 9.55 -15.43
CA PRO A 90 -2.80 8.39 -16.08
C PRO A 90 -3.72 7.84 -17.17
N GLU A 91 -3.17 7.52 -18.35
CA GLU A 91 -3.93 6.90 -19.44
C GLU A 91 -4.37 5.46 -19.09
N HIS A 92 -3.63 4.79 -18.21
CA HIS A 92 -3.85 3.40 -17.84
C HIS A 92 -3.70 3.16 -16.33
N TYR A 93 -4.55 2.26 -15.81
CA TYR A 93 -4.59 1.86 -14.40
C TYR A 93 -4.26 0.36 -14.25
N PRO A 94 -2.97 -0.04 -14.32
CA PRO A 94 -2.59 -1.45 -14.26
C PRO A 94 -2.93 -2.07 -12.91
N VAL A 95 -3.34 -3.35 -12.91
CA VAL A 95 -3.66 -4.14 -11.71
C VAL A 95 -2.62 -5.23 -11.47
N SER A 96 -2.53 -5.73 -10.24
CA SER A 96 -1.59 -6.79 -9.82
C SER A 96 -0.12 -6.43 -10.09
N ARG A 97 0.25 -5.15 -9.95
CA ARG A 97 1.60 -4.68 -10.20
C ARG A 97 2.12 -3.73 -9.13
N LEU A 98 3.40 -3.84 -8.82
CA LEU A 98 4.16 -2.83 -8.10
C LEU A 98 4.35 -1.62 -9.01
N LEU A 99 3.87 -0.45 -8.59
CA LEU A 99 3.84 0.76 -9.42
C LEU A 99 5.01 1.71 -9.12
N GLY A 100 5.44 1.77 -7.86
CA GLY A 100 6.35 2.81 -7.39
C GLY A 100 6.32 2.92 -5.87
N CYS A 101 6.68 4.09 -5.36
CA CYS A 101 6.65 4.38 -3.94
C CYS A 101 6.37 5.86 -3.65
N VAL A 102 5.99 6.14 -2.41
CA VAL A 102 5.87 7.48 -1.82
C VAL A 102 6.62 7.51 -0.49
N GLU A 103 6.84 8.69 0.06
CA GLU A 103 7.30 8.86 1.44
C GLU A 103 6.12 9.19 2.35
N VAL A 104 5.87 8.37 3.38
CA VAL A 104 4.87 8.66 4.40
C VAL A 104 5.50 9.53 5.48
N VAL A 105 5.17 10.83 5.47
CA VAL A 105 5.80 11.82 6.35
C VAL A 105 5.07 12.06 7.66
N GLY A 106 3.82 11.61 7.76
CA GLY A 106 2.98 11.79 8.94
C GLY A 106 1.66 11.03 8.85
N CYS A 107 0.92 11.03 9.96
CA CYS A 107 -0.43 10.50 10.02
C CYS A 107 -1.26 11.42 10.91
N LEU A 108 -2.38 11.93 10.41
CA LEU A 108 -3.31 12.80 11.13
C LEU A 108 -4.70 12.20 11.17
N GLU A 109 -5.55 12.68 12.07
CA GLU A 109 -6.99 12.41 12.00
C GLU A 109 -7.66 13.25 10.91
N ARG A 110 -8.80 12.77 10.40
CA ARG A 110 -9.61 13.46 9.39
C ARG A 110 -9.85 14.92 9.75
N GLU A 111 -10.35 15.16 10.96
CA GLU A 111 -10.78 16.48 11.42
C GLU A 111 -9.58 17.43 11.58
N GLU A 112 -8.41 16.89 11.95
CA GLU A 112 -7.17 17.65 12.02
C GLU A 112 -6.72 18.11 10.64
N LEU A 113 -6.63 17.18 9.67
CA LEU A 113 -6.20 17.53 8.32
C LEU A 113 -7.20 18.48 7.63
N ALA A 114 -8.51 18.24 7.79
CA ALA A 114 -9.54 19.09 7.19
C ALA A 114 -9.48 20.54 7.70
N GLY A 115 -9.11 20.73 8.97
CA GLY A 115 -8.98 22.04 9.61
C GLY A 115 -7.60 22.67 9.52
N TRP A 116 -6.62 22.03 8.87
CA TRP A 116 -5.23 22.50 8.89
C TRP A 116 -4.97 23.58 7.84
N GLU A 117 -5.25 24.85 8.18
CA GLU A 117 -5.17 26.00 7.25
C GLU A 117 -3.80 26.21 6.58
N MET A 118 -2.71 25.65 7.14
CA MET A 118 -1.37 25.77 6.54
C MET A 118 -1.15 24.89 5.31
N VAL A 119 -2.04 23.93 5.05
CA VAL A 119 -1.99 23.11 3.83
C VAL A 119 -3.03 23.56 2.79
N PRO A 120 -2.76 23.42 1.49
CA PRO A 120 -3.70 23.85 0.45
C PRO A 120 -5.08 23.23 0.61
N GLU A 121 -6.12 24.00 0.31
CA GLU A 121 -7.52 23.55 0.46
C GLU A 121 -7.84 22.23 -0.23
N GLY A 122 -7.34 22.01 -1.45
CA GLY A 122 -7.53 20.74 -2.15
C GLY A 122 -6.95 19.54 -1.40
N VAL A 123 -5.88 19.72 -0.62
CA VAL A 123 -5.31 18.66 0.24
C VAL A 123 -6.22 18.37 1.42
N ARG A 124 -6.78 19.42 2.04
CA ARG A 124 -7.73 19.29 3.17
C ARG A 124 -8.96 18.50 2.74
N LEU A 125 -9.43 18.70 1.51
CA LEU A 125 -10.57 17.97 0.93
C LEU A 125 -10.26 16.49 0.65
N GLU A 126 -9.01 16.04 0.64
CA GLU A 126 -8.67 14.61 0.57
C GLU A 126 -8.93 13.85 1.89
N ALA A 127 -9.17 14.58 3.00
CA ALA A 127 -9.47 14.00 4.32
C ALA A 127 -10.87 13.36 4.37
N GLN A 128 -11.01 12.19 3.75
CA GLN A 128 -12.29 11.46 3.62
C GLN A 128 -12.40 10.23 4.54
N THR A 129 -11.35 9.90 5.29
CA THR A 129 -11.26 8.71 6.16
C THR A 129 -10.64 9.05 7.51
N ASP A 130 -10.90 8.23 8.53
CA ASP A 130 -10.50 8.50 9.92
C ASP A 130 -9.01 8.81 10.10
N PHE A 131 -8.12 8.02 9.49
CA PHE A 131 -6.68 8.27 9.50
C PHE A 131 -6.18 8.65 8.11
N CYS A 132 -5.46 9.77 8.06
CA CYS A 132 -4.91 10.37 6.85
C CYS A 132 -3.39 10.24 6.87
N TRP A 133 -2.83 9.37 6.05
CA TRP A 133 -1.40 9.19 5.88
C TRP A 133 -0.89 10.21 4.87
N LEU A 134 0.01 11.08 5.31
CA LEU A 134 0.52 12.19 4.51
C LEU A 134 1.66 11.68 3.61
N CYS A 135 1.49 11.82 2.29
CA CYS A 135 2.42 11.26 1.32
C CYS A 135 3.15 12.36 0.52
N GLU A 136 4.46 12.26 0.45
CA GLU A 136 5.34 13.14 -0.32
C GLU A 136 6.21 12.34 -1.31
N GLN A 137 6.94 13.06 -2.15
CA GLN A 137 7.98 12.53 -3.04
C GLN A 137 7.56 11.25 -3.81
N PRO A 138 6.47 11.31 -4.59
CA PRO A 138 6.04 10.18 -5.39
C PRO A 138 7.12 9.81 -6.42
N GLN A 139 7.38 8.52 -6.54
CA GLN A 139 8.31 7.96 -7.51
C GLN A 139 7.65 6.77 -8.19
N LYS A 140 7.70 6.73 -9.52
CA LYS A 140 7.10 5.65 -10.31
C LYS A 140 8.16 4.76 -10.94
N LEU A 141 7.85 3.48 -11.07
CA LEU A 141 8.62 2.56 -11.89
C LEU A 141 8.31 2.84 -13.36
N LEU A 142 9.35 2.91 -14.19
CA LEU A 142 9.17 3.00 -15.64
C LEU A 142 8.41 1.79 -16.19
N ILE A 143 8.70 0.61 -15.64
CA ILE A 143 8.04 -0.65 -15.97
C ILE A 143 7.53 -1.26 -14.66
N PRO A 144 6.20 -1.24 -14.41
CA PRO A 144 5.62 -1.86 -13.21
C PRO A 144 5.87 -3.36 -13.15
N PHE A 145 6.20 -3.87 -11.97
CA PHE A 145 6.52 -5.30 -11.78
C PHE A 145 5.27 -6.09 -11.46
N GLU A 146 5.05 -7.18 -12.18
CA GLU A 146 3.98 -8.13 -11.85
C GLU A 146 4.32 -8.89 -10.57
N MET A 147 3.45 -8.79 -9.57
CA MET A 147 3.60 -9.50 -8.32
C MET A 147 2.27 -9.60 -7.57
N ARG A 148 2.18 -10.57 -6.65
CA ARG A 148 1.04 -10.71 -5.76
C ARG A 148 1.07 -9.63 -4.68
N GLY A 149 -0.09 -9.01 -4.44
CA GLY A 149 -0.31 -8.13 -3.30
C GLY A 149 -0.83 -8.90 -2.08
N TYR A 150 -0.61 -8.33 -0.90
CA TYR A 150 -1.12 -8.85 0.37
C TYR A 150 -1.97 -7.80 1.10
N GLN A 151 -2.79 -8.28 2.04
CA GLN A 151 -3.62 -7.45 2.90
C GLN A 151 -2.76 -6.76 3.97
N GLY A 152 -3.09 -5.51 4.29
CA GLY A 152 -2.30 -4.68 5.21
C GLY A 152 -0.98 -4.23 4.60
N VAL A 153 -0.07 -3.75 5.44
CA VAL A 153 1.30 -3.43 5.04
C VAL A 153 2.15 -4.70 5.19
N TYR A 154 2.97 -4.99 4.19
CA TYR A 154 3.85 -6.16 4.13
C TYR A 154 5.22 -5.76 3.60
N ASN A 155 6.25 -6.58 3.84
CA ASN A 155 7.58 -6.33 3.27
C ASN A 155 7.67 -6.85 1.84
N LEU A 156 8.25 -6.06 0.93
CA LEU A 156 8.66 -6.57 -0.37
C LEU A 156 9.74 -7.64 -0.23
N GLU A 157 9.69 -8.62 -1.13
CA GLU A 157 10.79 -9.57 -1.30
C GLU A 157 12.07 -8.83 -1.72
N LYS A 158 13.20 -9.23 -1.14
CA LYS A 158 14.49 -8.57 -1.37
C LYS A 158 14.85 -8.44 -2.86
N LYS A 159 14.60 -9.48 -3.66
CA LYS A 159 14.89 -9.47 -5.11
C LYS A 159 14.05 -8.45 -5.88
N ILE A 160 12.77 -8.32 -5.51
CA ILE A 160 11.85 -7.35 -6.09
C ILE A 160 12.30 -5.94 -5.71
N TYR A 161 12.58 -5.70 -4.43
CA TYR A 161 13.08 -4.42 -3.94
C TYR A 161 14.39 -3.99 -4.64
N ASP A 162 15.40 -4.86 -4.65
CA ASP A 162 16.73 -4.58 -5.23
C ASP A 162 16.61 -4.18 -6.71
N SER A 163 15.65 -4.77 -7.42
CA SER A 163 15.35 -4.46 -8.83
C SER A 163 14.54 -3.16 -8.97
N ALA A 164 13.54 -2.95 -8.10
CA ALA A 164 12.60 -1.85 -8.19
C ALA A 164 13.29 -0.51 -7.92
N VAL A 165 14.18 -0.45 -6.91
CA VAL A 165 14.91 0.79 -6.56
C VAL A 165 15.69 1.34 -7.76
N ARG A 166 16.22 0.47 -8.63
CA ARG A 166 16.99 0.86 -9.83
C ARG A 166 16.10 1.47 -10.93
N GLY A 167 14.80 1.18 -10.91
CA GLY A 167 13.83 1.61 -11.91
C GLY A 167 12.99 2.81 -11.51
N LEU A 168 13.19 3.37 -10.32
CA LEU A 168 12.41 4.50 -9.82
C LEU A 168 12.76 5.80 -10.54
N ARG A 169 11.72 6.59 -10.85
CA ARG A 169 11.83 7.94 -11.37
C ARG A 169 10.96 8.88 -10.53
N PRO A 170 11.49 10.05 -10.10
CA PRO A 170 10.69 11.08 -9.46
C PRO A 170 9.50 11.49 -10.33
N VAL A 171 8.38 11.82 -9.68
CA VAL A 171 7.19 12.36 -10.33
C VAL A 171 6.89 13.73 -9.75
N GLU A 172 6.67 14.71 -10.61
CA GLU A 172 6.14 16.01 -10.23
C GLU A 172 4.61 15.97 -10.42
N GLY A 173 3.88 16.05 -9.31
CA GLY A 173 2.42 16.14 -9.33
C GLY A 173 1.93 17.54 -9.73
N PRO A 174 0.61 17.74 -9.94
CA PRO A 174 0.06 19.03 -10.35
C PRO A 174 0.29 20.15 -9.34
N LEU A 175 0.29 19.82 -8.04
CA LEU A 175 0.69 20.71 -6.95
C LEU A 175 1.52 19.89 -5.95
N PRO A 176 2.85 19.87 -6.07
CA PRO A 176 3.70 19.22 -5.08
C PRO A 176 3.50 19.86 -3.70
N VAL A 177 3.30 19.02 -2.68
CA VAL A 177 3.06 19.48 -1.31
C VAL A 177 4.20 19.02 -0.43
N LYS A 178 4.62 19.93 0.46
CA LYS A 178 5.50 19.63 1.58
C LYS A 178 4.73 19.93 2.87
N PHE A 179 4.42 18.90 3.63
CA PHE A 179 3.65 19.02 4.86
C PHE A 179 4.51 19.68 5.94
N PRO A 180 4.05 20.82 6.50
CA PRO A 180 4.81 21.52 7.52
C PRO A 180 4.85 20.68 8.80
N LEU A 181 6.03 20.59 9.43
CA LEU A 181 6.17 19.92 10.71
C LEU A 181 5.77 20.88 11.84
N PRO A 182 4.88 20.48 12.77
CA PRO A 182 4.56 21.29 13.94
C PRO A 182 5.79 21.59 14.81
N ASP A 183 6.70 20.61 14.91
CA ASP A 183 8.02 20.77 15.51
C ASP A 183 9.09 20.47 14.45
N PRO A 184 9.85 21.47 13.98
CA PRO A 184 10.95 21.24 13.01
C PRO A 184 12.08 20.36 13.54
N GLY A 185 12.27 20.28 14.86
CA GLY A 185 13.25 19.43 15.52
C GLY A 185 12.83 17.96 15.56
N ASP A 186 11.52 17.71 15.62
CA ASP A 186 10.94 16.36 15.56
C ASP A 186 10.33 16.10 14.18
N ARG A 187 11.07 15.35 13.35
CA ARG A 187 10.58 14.94 12.03
C ARG A 187 9.32 14.07 12.12
N PHE A 188 9.00 13.49 13.28
CA PHE A 188 7.86 12.62 13.53
C PHE A 188 6.71 13.32 14.26
N SER A 189 6.75 14.66 14.34
CA SER A 189 5.75 15.47 15.02
C SER A 189 4.35 15.37 14.41
N LEU A 190 4.22 14.93 13.15
CA LEU A 190 2.94 14.70 12.47
C LEU A 190 2.29 13.37 12.88
N LYS A 191 1.64 13.39 14.04
CA LYS A 191 0.88 12.27 14.63
C LYS A 191 -0.55 12.71 14.98
N PRO A 192 -1.52 11.78 15.15
CA PRO A 192 -2.86 12.11 15.61
C PRO A 192 -2.81 12.99 16.88
N GLY A 193 -3.58 14.08 16.86
CA GLY A 193 -3.66 15.09 17.92
C GLY A 193 -2.58 16.19 17.85
N SER A 194 -1.60 16.07 16.95
CA SER A 194 -0.50 17.05 16.87
C SER A 194 -0.94 18.42 16.37
N ILE A 195 -1.90 18.49 15.43
CA ILE A 195 -2.31 19.78 14.88
C ILE A 195 -3.14 20.55 15.91
N ALA A 196 -4.07 19.87 16.59
CA ALA A 196 -4.89 20.50 17.62
C ALA A 196 -4.05 21.03 18.80
N ALA A 197 -2.94 20.37 19.14
CA ALA A 197 -2.04 20.80 20.21
C ALA A 197 -1.27 22.09 19.88
N HIS A 198 -0.93 22.31 18.61
CA HIS A 198 -0.12 23.45 18.17
C HIS A 198 -0.96 24.59 17.54
N PHE A 199 -2.14 24.27 17.01
CA PHE A 199 -3.03 25.19 16.31
C PHE A 199 -4.48 24.97 16.79
N PRO A 200 -4.85 25.52 17.96
CA PRO A 200 -6.23 25.43 18.44
C PRO A 200 -7.18 26.08 17.43
N LYS A 201 -8.27 25.38 17.09
CA LYS A 201 -9.26 25.77 16.07
C LYS A 201 -9.59 27.28 16.12
N SER A 202 -9.35 27.97 15.01
CA SER A 202 -10.16 29.12 14.63
C SER A 202 -11.58 28.63 14.36
N THR A 203 -12.59 29.35 14.84
CA THR A 203 -14.00 29.08 14.56
C THR A 203 -14.21 28.99 13.05
N GLY A 204 -14.67 27.82 12.60
CA GLY A 204 -14.65 27.40 11.20
C GLY A 204 -15.28 28.40 10.24
N SER A 205 -14.56 28.68 9.16
CA SER A 205 -15.18 29.24 7.97
C SER A 205 -15.96 28.10 7.30
N GLU A 206 -17.28 28.25 7.26
CA GLU A 206 -18.17 27.38 6.50
C GLU A 206 -17.75 27.46 5.02
N VAL A 207 -17.18 26.39 4.49
CA VAL A 207 -16.66 26.35 3.13
C VAL A 207 -17.84 26.56 2.18
N GLN A 208 -17.82 27.66 1.42
CA GLN A 208 -18.77 27.87 0.33
C GLN A 208 -18.40 26.92 -0.81
N THR A 209 -18.84 25.68 -0.72
CA THR A 209 -18.63 24.66 -1.74
C THR A 209 -19.52 24.93 -2.95
N SER A 210 -18.95 24.74 -4.14
CA SER A 210 -19.76 24.74 -5.37
C SER A 210 -20.57 23.45 -5.45
N SER A 211 -21.74 23.48 -6.09
CA SER A 211 -22.56 22.27 -6.31
C SER A 211 -21.79 21.15 -7.03
N ASN A 212 -20.82 21.51 -7.88
CA ASN A 212 -19.97 20.55 -8.59
C ASN A 212 -18.99 19.85 -7.66
N LEU A 213 -18.35 20.61 -6.75
CA LEU A 213 -17.42 20.05 -5.77
C LEU A 213 -18.14 19.07 -4.83
N ASP A 214 -19.34 19.42 -4.37
CA ASP A 214 -20.13 18.54 -3.49
C ASP A 214 -20.54 17.24 -4.21
N ALA A 215 -20.96 17.35 -5.47
CA ALA A 215 -21.26 16.18 -6.30
C ALA A 215 -20.02 15.30 -6.51
N ALA A 216 -18.85 15.89 -6.72
CA ALA A 216 -17.61 15.17 -6.92
C ALA A 216 -17.14 14.47 -5.63
N ILE A 217 -17.24 15.12 -4.47
CA ILE A 217 -16.98 14.51 -3.16
C ILE A 217 -17.94 13.34 -2.91
N ALA A 218 -19.23 13.51 -3.19
CA ALA A 218 -20.22 12.45 -3.06
C ALA A 218 -19.90 11.26 -4.00
N GLY A 219 -19.51 11.53 -5.23
CA GLY A 219 -19.07 10.53 -6.21
C GLY A 219 -17.85 9.74 -5.74
N ALA A 220 -16.82 10.42 -5.23
CA ALA A 220 -15.63 9.77 -4.66
C ALA A 220 -15.96 8.90 -3.45
N ARG A 221 -16.83 9.36 -2.56
CA ARG A 221 -17.30 8.58 -1.40
C ARG A 221 -18.04 7.32 -1.85
N ALA A 222 -18.96 7.44 -2.80
CA ALA A 222 -19.68 6.30 -3.36
C ALA A 222 -18.69 5.28 -3.98
N ALA A 223 -17.74 5.76 -4.78
CA ALA A 223 -16.70 4.95 -5.38
C ALA A 223 -15.84 4.20 -4.36
N ALA A 224 -15.49 4.81 -3.22
CA ALA A 224 -14.71 4.17 -2.16
C ALA A 224 -15.46 3.01 -1.49
N THR A 225 -16.78 3.09 -1.34
CA THR A 225 -17.58 2.06 -0.63
C THR A 225 -17.79 0.77 -1.41
N GLN A 226 -17.53 0.76 -2.73
CA GLN A 226 -17.84 -0.38 -3.60
C GLN A 226 -17.08 -1.67 -3.22
N PHE A 227 -15.92 -1.54 -2.59
CA PHE A 227 -15.06 -2.67 -2.23
C PHE A 227 -15.43 -3.27 -0.88
N SER A 228 -16.14 -2.51 -0.02
CA SER A 228 -16.57 -2.97 1.30
C SER A 228 -17.80 -3.89 1.26
N LYS A 229 -18.64 -3.78 0.22
CA LYS A 229 -19.93 -4.49 0.16
C LYS A 229 -19.82 -5.97 -0.20
N LYS A 230 -18.68 -6.43 -0.73
CA LYS A 230 -18.55 -7.80 -1.26
C LYS A 230 -18.23 -8.85 -0.19
N ASP A 231 -17.69 -8.43 0.96
CA ASP A 231 -17.35 -9.35 2.05
C ASP A 231 -18.55 -9.80 2.88
N GLN A 232 -19.70 -9.13 2.78
CA GLN A 232 -20.93 -9.53 3.48
C GLN A 232 -21.81 -10.51 2.70
N ASN A 233 -21.59 -10.69 1.39
CA ASN A 233 -22.49 -11.51 0.56
C ASN A 233 -22.05 -12.98 0.41
N SER A 234 -21.05 -13.43 1.18
CA SER A 234 -20.59 -14.82 1.20
C SER A 234 -21.19 -15.66 2.34
N GLN A 235 -22.17 -15.12 3.07
CA GLN A 235 -22.94 -15.86 4.08
C GLN A 235 -24.43 -15.57 3.97
N THR A 236 -25.07 -16.04 2.89
CA THR A 236 -26.52 -16.24 2.90
C THR A 236 -26.93 -17.37 1.95
N THR A 237 -26.53 -18.60 2.25
CA THR A 237 -27.30 -19.77 1.84
C THR A 237 -28.52 -19.85 2.75
N GLN A 238 -29.62 -19.22 2.35
CA GLN A 238 -30.92 -19.47 2.98
C GLN A 238 -31.37 -20.89 2.61
N ASN A 239 -31.35 -21.76 3.61
CA ASN A 239 -32.17 -22.95 3.66
C ASN A 239 -33.64 -22.54 3.65
N SER A 240 -34.35 -22.79 2.56
CA SER A 240 -35.80 -22.86 2.56
C SER A 240 -36.25 -24.16 1.87
N LYS A 241 -36.55 -25.16 2.70
CA LYS A 241 -37.42 -26.28 2.32
C LYS A 241 -38.80 -25.73 1.97
N PRO A 242 -39.49 -26.29 0.97
CA PRO A 242 -40.94 -26.31 0.95
C PRO A 242 -41.44 -27.73 1.29
N ASP A 243 -42.12 -27.87 2.42
CA ASP A 243 -43.03 -29.00 2.67
C ASP A 243 -44.40 -28.67 2.06
N SER A 244 -44.89 -29.50 1.15
CA SER A 244 -46.31 -29.87 1.10
C SER A 244 -46.55 -31.10 0.22
N ILE A 245 -47.53 -31.88 0.68
CA ILE A 245 -47.81 -33.30 0.43
C ILE A 245 -48.82 -33.47 -0.72
N ARG A 246 -48.68 -34.55 -1.53
CA ARG A 246 -49.71 -35.44 -2.18
C ARG A 246 -49.21 -35.94 -3.55
N THR A 247 -49.30 -37.19 -4.03
CA THR A 247 -50.05 -38.42 -3.70
C THR A 247 -49.42 -39.64 -4.42
N ARG A 248 -49.42 -40.81 -3.75
CA ARG A 248 -49.40 -42.23 -4.22
C ARG A 248 -48.83 -42.59 -5.61
N GLN A 249 -47.93 -43.58 -5.63
CA GLN A 249 -48.26 -44.93 -6.14
C GLN A 249 -47.24 -45.99 -5.71
N MET A 250 -47.79 -47.17 -5.43
CA MET A 250 -47.15 -48.41 -4.95
C MET A 250 -46.70 -49.23 -6.16
N THR A 251 -45.49 -49.82 -6.16
CA THR A 251 -45.30 -51.17 -6.71
C THR A 251 -44.04 -51.83 -6.16
N ARG A 252 -44.24 -53.01 -5.57
CA ARG A 252 -43.23 -53.96 -5.11
C ARG A 252 -42.57 -54.66 -6.31
N LYS A 253 -41.26 -54.94 -6.23
CA LYS A 253 -40.72 -56.23 -6.66
C LYS A 253 -39.42 -56.56 -5.93
N LEU A 254 -39.39 -57.77 -5.36
CA LEU A 254 -38.30 -58.44 -4.64
C LEU A 254 -37.39 -59.21 -5.61
N THR A 255 -36.13 -59.39 -5.21
CA THR A 255 -35.18 -60.53 -5.41
C THR A 255 -33.86 -60.07 -4.73
N GLU A 256 -33.43 -60.57 -3.56
CA GLU A 256 -32.77 -61.87 -3.25
C GLU A 256 -31.63 -62.20 -4.24
N GLU A 257 -30.38 -62.52 -3.92
CA GLU A 257 -29.50 -62.76 -2.74
C GLU A 257 -28.04 -62.54 -3.29
N ASP A 258 -26.99 -62.23 -2.52
CA ASP A 258 -26.15 -63.22 -1.84
C ASP A 258 -25.11 -62.54 -0.92
N GLU A 259 -24.85 -63.17 0.23
CA GLU A 259 -23.83 -62.85 1.25
C GLU A 259 -22.49 -63.53 0.88
N THR A 260 -21.30 -63.11 1.34
CA THR A 260 -20.69 -63.55 2.61
C THR A 260 -19.22 -63.03 2.65
N VAL A 261 -18.77 -62.33 3.70
CA VAL A 261 -18.01 -62.78 4.91
C VAL A 261 -16.49 -62.44 4.87
N SER A 262 -16.05 -61.68 5.90
CA SER A 262 -14.66 -61.35 6.35
C SER A 262 -13.94 -62.61 6.95
N PRO A 263 -12.77 -62.63 7.68
CA PRO A 263 -12.15 -61.64 8.62
C PRO A 263 -10.57 -61.60 8.64
N ASP A 264 -9.89 -60.53 9.10
CA ASP A 264 -9.26 -60.23 10.42
C ASP A 264 -7.80 -60.72 10.68
N LEU A 265 -7.14 -60.00 11.62
CA LEU A 265 -5.85 -60.17 12.34
C LEU A 265 -4.57 -59.61 11.68
N GLY A 266 -3.67 -58.87 12.37
CA GLY A 266 -3.57 -58.45 13.77
C GLY A 266 -2.08 -58.40 14.23
N LYS A 267 -1.79 -57.50 15.21
CA LYS A 267 -0.62 -57.44 16.15
C LYS A 267 0.68 -56.80 15.62
N SER A 268 1.17 -55.66 16.14
CA SER A 268 1.70 -55.28 17.49
C SER A 268 3.05 -55.91 17.85
N PHE A 269 4.07 -55.10 18.18
CA PHE A 269 4.75 -55.08 19.50
C PHE A 269 5.93 -54.07 19.57
N ASP A 270 6.17 -53.62 20.80
CA ASP A 270 6.95 -52.49 21.31
C ASP A 270 8.47 -52.70 21.52
N LYS A 271 9.19 -51.57 21.72
CA LYS A 271 10.04 -51.22 22.92
C LYS A 271 10.91 -49.99 22.59
N VAL A 272 10.86 -48.84 23.29
CA VAL A 272 11.14 -48.45 24.71
C VAL A 272 12.62 -48.20 25.03
N GLY A 273 12.88 -46.98 25.54
CA GLY A 273 13.92 -46.61 26.53
C GLY A 273 15.01 -45.65 26.02
N LEU A 274 15.51 -44.61 26.72
CA LEU A 274 15.29 -43.98 28.02
C LEU A 274 16.12 -42.64 28.01
N THR A 275 15.52 -41.56 28.53
CA THR A 275 16.00 -40.53 29.51
C THR A 275 17.47 -40.55 29.98
N SER A 276 18.17 -39.51 30.49
CA SER A 276 18.01 -38.08 30.84
C SER A 276 19.40 -37.57 31.34
N ASP A 277 19.51 -36.27 31.66
CA ASP A 277 20.48 -35.59 32.57
C ASP A 277 21.85 -35.20 31.97
N LYS A 278 22.51 -34.05 32.25
CA LYS A 278 22.33 -32.94 33.21
C LYS A 278 23.26 -31.76 32.80
N GLU A 279 22.94 -30.56 33.31
CA GLU A 279 23.76 -29.41 33.81
C GLU A 279 25.29 -29.36 33.51
N GLU A 280 25.99 -28.24 33.33
CA GLU A 280 25.96 -26.97 34.08
C GLU A 280 26.84 -25.87 33.40
N ARG A 281 26.70 -24.68 33.96
CA ARG A 281 27.11 -23.30 33.64
C ARG A 281 28.59 -22.95 33.87
N VAL A 282 29.21 -22.08 33.04
CA VAL A 282 30.21 -21.07 33.47
C VAL A 282 30.18 -19.83 32.54
N ASN A 283 30.03 -18.65 33.15
CA ASN A 283 30.22 -17.31 32.56
C ASN A 283 31.69 -16.87 32.66
N GLN A 284 32.18 -16.06 31.73
CA GLN A 284 33.20 -15.03 32.01
C GLN A 284 33.00 -13.79 31.12
N THR A 285 33.20 -12.63 31.73
CA THR A 285 32.82 -11.30 31.29
C THR A 285 34.07 -10.39 31.28
N MET A 286 34.16 -9.50 30.28
CA MET A 286 34.84 -8.18 30.23
C MET A 286 36.38 -8.09 30.34
N HIS A 287 36.98 -7.33 29.41
CA HIS A 287 37.82 -6.11 29.60
C HIS A 287 38.34 -5.68 28.21
N GLU A 288 37.91 -4.52 27.68
CA GLU A 288 38.59 -3.19 27.71
C GLU A 288 39.82 -3.05 26.80
N GLY A 289 39.86 -1.97 26.01
CA GLY A 289 41.12 -1.32 25.61
C GLY A 289 41.21 -0.72 24.20
N SER A 290 41.21 0.62 24.13
CA SER A 290 41.96 1.53 23.23
C SER A 290 41.75 1.45 21.70
N SER A 291 41.28 2.53 21.03
CA SER A 291 41.96 3.80 20.69
C SER A 291 42.88 3.71 19.46
N SER A 292 42.51 4.38 18.36
CA SER A 292 43.25 5.51 17.76
C SER A 292 42.91 5.76 16.27
N ASP A 293 42.75 7.04 15.96
CA ASP A 293 42.64 7.69 14.65
C ASP A 293 43.80 7.38 13.69
N VAL A 294 43.53 7.28 12.38
CA VAL A 294 44.36 7.90 11.33
C VAL A 294 43.49 8.28 10.10
N GLN A 295 43.61 9.55 9.69
CA GLN A 295 43.03 10.22 8.50
C GLN A 295 43.67 9.78 7.15
N PRO A 296 43.10 10.19 5.99
CA PRO A 296 43.40 9.66 4.65
C PRO A 296 44.44 10.50 3.87
N PRO A 297 44.88 10.06 2.67
CA PRO A 297 45.46 10.97 1.68
C PRO A 297 44.62 11.14 0.40
N SER A 298 44.36 12.42 0.13
CA SER A 298 44.37 13.19 -1.13
C SER A 298 44.35 12.54 -2.52
N ALA A 299 43.64 13.25 -3.40
CA ALA A 299 43.61 13.21 -4.87
C ALA A 299 44.97 13.43 -5.57
N ASP A 300 45.15 12.91 -6.79
CA ASP A 300 45.17 13.68 -8.06
C ASP A 300 45.40 12.77 -9.30
N SER A 301 45.12 13.31 -10.49
CA SER A 301 45.52 12.88 -11.87
C SER A 301 44.51 12.18 -12.80
N ARG A 302 43.65 13.02 -13.43
CA ARG A 302 43.48 13.27 -14.89
C ARG A 302 43.22 12.13 -15.93
N PRO A 303 42.61 12.48 -17.10
CA PRO A 303 41.64 11.66 -17.80
C PRO A 303 42.24 10.89 -18.99
N ARG A 304 41.61 9.76 -19.37
CA ARG A 304 41.81 9.15 -20.68
C ARG A 304 40.53 9.19 -21.52
N SER A 305 40.69 9.90 -22.63
CA SER A 305 39.87 9.95 -23.83
C SER A 305 39.64 8.59 -24.46
N GLY A 306 38.43 8.35 -24.98
CA GLY A 306 38.16 7.25 -25.91
C GLY A 306 36.67 7.01 -26.13
N ALA A 307 36.06 7.76 -27.05
CA ALA A 307 34.82 7.39 -27.73
C ALA A 307 35.16 7.08 -29.22
N PRO A 308 34.28 6.53 -30.08
CA PRO A 308 32.91 6.05 -29.84
C PRO A 308 32.55 4.69 -30.50
N SER A 309 31.47 4.12 -29.99
CA SER A 309 30.29 3.54 -30.70
C SER A 309 30.41 3.15 -32.18
N LYS A 310 30.30 1.84 -32.47
CA LYS A 310 29.97 1.30 -33.81
C LYS A 310 28.94 0.18 -33.73
N ILE A 311 27.67 0.52 -33.50
CA ILE A 311 26.53 -0.33 -33.93
C ILE A 311 25.35 0.61 -34.17
N PHE A 312 25.18 1.10 -35.41
CA PHE A 312 23.89 1.54 -35.97
C PHE A 312 24.11 1.90 -37.45
N ALA A 313 23.95 0.90 -38.33
CA ALA A 313 23.83 1.09 -39.77
C ALA A 313 23.12 -0.14 -40.38
N ALA A 314 21.81 -0.04 -40.62
CA ALA A 314 21.08 -0.71 -41.70
C ALA A 314 19.56 -0.61 -41.46
N ALA A 315 18.94 0.47 -41.90
CA ALA A 315 17.56 0.50 -42.37
C ALA A 315 17.26 1.94 -42.76
N LEU A 316 17.40 2.26 -44.05
CA LEU A 316 16.73 3.36 -44.78
C LEU A 316 17.37 3.41 -46.19
N LYS A 317 16.96 2.47 -47.04
CA LYS A 317 17.10 2.56 -48.50
C LYS A 317 15.80 2.05 -49.12
N GLY A 318 15.12 2.95 -49.84
CA GLY A 318 13.83 2.72 -50.49
C GLY A 318 12.71 3.42 -49.73
N LEU A 319 12.01 4.44 -50.22
CA LEU A 319 11.90 5.02 -51.56
C LEU A 319 11.76 6.54 -51.40
N THR A 320 12.45 7.30 -52.25
CA THR A 320 11.93 8.59 -52.71
C THR A 320 11.85 8.58 -54.23
N ARG A 321 10.66 8.95 -54.72
CA ARG A 321 10.31 9.53 -56.02
C ARG A 321 10.25 8.62 -57.26
N SER A 322 9.02 8.28 -57.63
CA SER A 322 8.31 8.82 -58.80
C SER A 322 6.83 8.50 -58.67
#